data_AF-A0A7N6AIC9-F1
#
_entry.id   AF-A0A7N6AIC9-F1
#
_cell.length_a   1.000
_cell.length_b   1.000
_cell.length_c   1.000
_cell.angle_alpha   90.00
_cell.angle_beta   90.00
_cell.angle_gamma   90.00
#
_symmetry.space_group_name_H-M   'P 1'
#
loop_
_entity.id
_entity.type
_entity.pdbx_description
1 polymer ?
#
loop_
_entity_poly.entity_id
_entity_poly.type
_entity_poly.pdbx_seq_one_letter_code
_entity_poly.pdbx_strand_id
1 'polypeptide(L)'
;MKHRENTYREGTVLNSWKVVWVVLSEDGVEFYKKKTDSSPKGMIPLKGATLTSPCQDFSKRTLVFKITTEKKQDHFFQASHVEERELWVKDVKRAITCLQGGKKFARRSTRRSIRLPDTISLNELYTLMKDQDDGVRELKLEQGNRVFNHCFTGATVVEWLVSKEKARNRPEALMLATGLLNEGFLQPADDLAKEGAETGEQTAFLDDTNALYYFVDSGFFCEGYSSDEDVLLKEEFRGNILKQGCLLKQGHRRKNWKVRKFILRDDPAYIHYYDPAKGDEPLGSIHLRGSVVTAVEYVPDAKKYDIDGNLFEIITSDEIHYFLQAATSEERKEWIKAIQAVSKSGK
;
A
#
# COMPACT_ATOMS: atom_id res chain seq x y z
N MET A 1 -5.88 0.99 -6.76
CA MET A 1 -6.46 -0.06 -7.65
C MET A 1 -6.78 0.46 -9.06
N LYS A 2 -6.88 -0.41 -10.07
CA LYS A 2 -7.43 -0.07 -11.41
C LYS A 2 -8.79 -0.74 -11.63
N HIS A 3 -9.74 -0.04 -12.24
CA HIS A 3 -11.05 -0.55 -12.62
C HIS A 3 -11.18 -0.63 -14.14
N ARG A 4 -11.79 -1.70 -14.65
CA ARG A 4 -12.10 -1.84 -16.08
C ARG A 4 -13.37 -1.05 -16.41
N GLU A 5 -13.23 -0.09 -17.31
CA GLU A 5 -14.33 0.72 -17.82
C GLU A 5 -14.61 0.40 -19.29
N ASN A 6 -15.88 0.29 -19.62
CA ASN A 6 -16.37 0.18 -20.98
C ASN A 6 -16.80 1.57 -21.45
N THR A 7 -16.11 2.12 -22.43
CA THR A 7 -16.48 3.39 -23.07
C THR A 7 -17.05 3.11 -24.45
N TYR A 8 -18.22 3.67 -24.73
CA TYR A 8 -18.84 3.60 -26.05
C TYR A 8 -18.34 4.78 -26.89
N ARG A 9 -17.71 4.47 -28.03
CA ARG A 9 -17.44 5.43 -29.10
C ARG A 9 -17.89 4.81 -30.40
N GLU A 10 -18.76 5.51 -31.12
CA GLU A 10 -19.17 5.15 -32.49
C GLU A 10 -19.60 3.68 -32.65
N GLY A 11 -20.52 3.22 -31.78
CA GLY A 11 -21.05 1.85 -31.84
C GLY A 11 -20.08 0.74 -31.38
N THR A 12 -18.84 1.08 -31.01
CA THR A 12 -17.83 0.11 -30.56
C THR A 12 -17.57 0.25 -29.06
N VAL A 13 -17.55 -0.89 -28.36
CA VAL A 13 -17.19 -0.94 -26.93
C VAL A 13 -15.67 -0.98 -26.78
N LEU A 14 -15.09 0.14 -26.33
CA LEU A 14 -13.68 0.22 -25.98
C LEU A 14 -13.50 -0.13 -24.50
N ASN A 15 -12.73 -1.18 -24.23
CA ASN A 15 -12.42 -1.64 -22.88
C ASN A 15 -11.09 -1.03 -22.42
N SER A 16 -11.11 -0.20 -21.37
CA SER A 16 -9.91 0.45 -20.84
C SER A 16 -9.77 0.22 -19.33
N TRP A 17 -8.54 0.10 -18.86
CA TRP A 17 -8.25 -0.03 -17.43
C TRP A 17 -7.79 1.32 -16.89
N LYS A 18 -8.56 1.93 -15.98
CA LYS A 18 -8.24 3.24 -15.42
C LYS A 18 -7.86 3.11 -13.94
N VAL A 19 -6.87 3.89 -13.53
CA VAL A 19 -6.56 4.05 -12.11
C VAL A 19 -7.69 4.82 -11.47
N VAL A 20 -8.22 4.27 -10.39
CA VAL A 20 -9.33 4.86 -9.64
C VAL A 20 -9.03 4.76 -8.15
N TRP A 21 -9.55 5.71 -7.39
CA TRP A 21 -9.61 5.61 -5.95
C TRP A 21 -10.85 4.80 -5.59
N VAL A 22 -10.69 3.67 -4.90
CA VAL A 22 -11.79 2.74 -4.62
C VAL A 22 -12.09 2.78 -3.13
N VAL A 23 -13.37 2.90 -2.80
CA VAL A 23 -13.89 2.94 -1.44
C VAL A 23 -14.96 1.86 -1.31
N LEU A 24 -14.82 1.01 -0.31
CA LEU A 24 -15.85 0.04 0.05
C LEU A 24 -16.84 0.73 1.01
N SER A 25 -18.08 0.98 0.56
CA SER A 25 -19.17 1.59 1.33
C SER A 25 -20.01 0.53 2.04
N GLU A 26 -21.08 0.94 2.73
CA GLU A 26 -21.97 0.03 3.48
C GLU A 26 -22.77 -0.94 2.60
N ASP A 27 -23.01 -0.56 1.35
CA ASP A 27 -23.93 -1.18 0.42
C ASP A 27 -23.29 -1.51 -0.94
N GLY A 28 -22.06 -1.06 -1.17
CA GLY A 28 -21.43 -1.12 -2.47
C GLY A 28 -19.91 -0.88 -2.48
N VAL A 29 -19.36 -0.93 -3.68
CA VAL A 29 -18.01 -0.46 -4.00
C VAL A 29 -18.13 0.82 -4.81
N GLU A 30 -17.68 1.91 -4.24
CA GLU A 30 -17.60 3.21 -4.90
C GLU A 30 -16.21 3.40 -5.50
N PHE A 31 -16.15 4.08 -6.65
CA PHE A 31 -14.88 4.44 -7.24
C PHE A 31 -14.90 5.88 -7.75
N TYR A 32 -13.78 6.57 -7.52
CA TYR A 32 -13.57 7.99 -7.75
C TYR A 32 -12.42 8.17 -8.72
N LYS A 33 -12.38 9.31 -9.43
CA LYS A 33 -11.27 9.62 -10.33
C LYS A 33 -10.02 9.99 -9.52
N LYS A 34 -10.19 10.72 -8.42
CA LYS A 34 -9.14 11.10 -7.46
C LYS A 34 -9.63 10.92 -6.03
N LYS A 35 -8.69 10.83 -5.08
CA LYS A 35 -8.98 10.72 -3.63
C LYS A 35 -9.68 11.95 -3.06
N THR A 36 -9.45 13.13 -3.63
CA THR A 36 -10.01 14.42 -3.20
C THR A 36 -11.42 14.69 -3.73
N ASP A 37 -11.94 13.81 -4.60
CA ASP A 37 -13.24 14.03 -5.23
C ASP A 37 -14.36 13.77 -4.21
N SER A 38 -15.31 14.70 -4.08
CA SER A 38 -16.45 14.59 -3.16
C SER A 38 -17.60 13.74 -3.67
N SER A 39 -17.58 13.35 -4.96
CA SER A 39 -18.63 12.54 -5.59
C SER A 39 -18.03 11.33 -6.33
N PRO A 40 -18.62 10.13 -6.17
CA PRO A 40 -18.14 8.94 -6.83
C PRO A 40 -18.44 8.99 -8.33
N LYS A 41 -17.52 8.44 -9.13
CA LYS A 41 -17.73 8.24 -10.56
C LYS A 41 -18.75 7.12 -10.82
N GLY A 42 -18.86 6.19 -9.89
CA GLY A 42 -19.85 5.13 -9.92
C GLY A 42 -19.82 4.31 -8.63
N MET A 43 -20.91 3.56 -8.43
CA MET A 43 -21.10 2.67 -7.29
C MET A 43 -21.59 1.31 -7.80
N ILE A 44 -20.98 0.24 -7.28
CA ILE A 44 -21.30 -1.15 -7.61
C ILE A 44 -22.03 -1.75 -6.41
N PRO A 45 -23.33 -2.03 -6.49
CA PRO A 45 -24.07 -2.61 -5.38
C PRO A 45 -23.58 -4.04 -5.09
N LEU A 46 -23.33 -4.34 -3.81
CA LEU A 46 -22.84 -5.65 -3.38
C LEU A 46 -23.95 -6.61 -2.93
N LYS A 47 -25.16 -6.09 -2.69
CA LYS A 47 -26.31 -6.95 -2.36
C LYS A 47 -26.59 -7.89 -3.54
N GLY A 48 -26.61 -9.20 -3.27
CA GLY A 48 -26.79 -10.23 -4.29
C GLY A 48 -25.62 -10.38 -5.27
N ALA A 49 -24.49 -9.70 -5.05
CA ALA A 49 -23.30 -9.85 -5.87
C ALA A 49 -22.51 -11.13 -5.52
N THR A 50 -21.63 -11.54 -6.41
CA THR A 50 -20.65 -12.62 -6.18
C THR A 50 -19.25 -12.12 -6.52
N LEU A 51 -18.24 -12.64 -5.83
CA LEU A 51 -16.84 -12.28 -6.05
C LEU A 51 -16.03 -13.50 -6.52
N THR A 52 -15.29 -13.34 -7.61
CA THR A 52 -14.38 -14.35 -8.16
C THR A 52 -12.93 -13.87 -8.05
N SER A 53 -12.12 -14.61 -7.29
CA SER A 53 -10.66 -14.48 -7.22
C SER A 53 -10.04 -15.86 -7.00
N PRO A 54 -8.99 -16.24 -7.76
CA PRO A 54 -8.37 -15.49 -8.86
C PRO A 54 -9.30 -15.41 -10.09
N CYS A 55 -9.33 -14.25 -10.77
CA CYS A 55 -10.09 -14.07 -12.00
C CYS A 55 -9.33 -14.67 -13.20
N GLN A 56 -9.89 -15.67 -13.86
CA GLN A 56 -9.27 -16.36 -15.00
C GLN A 56 -9.58 -15.71 -16.37
N ASP A 57 -10.50 -14.74 -16.40
CA ASP A 57 -10.98 -14.07 -17.62
C ASP A 57 -9.85 -13.30 -18.34
N PHE A 58 -8.69 -13.10 -17.70
CA PHE A 58 -7.52 -12.45 -18.28
C PHE A 58 -6.25 -13.28 -18.13
N SER A 59 -5.88 -14.00 -19.19
CA SER A 59 -4.63 -14.77 -19.25
C SER A 59 -3.34 -13.94 -19.09
N LYS A 60 -3.40 -12.62 -19.37
CA LYS A 60 -2.22 -11.73 -19.38
C LYS A 60 -2.21 -10.67 -18.27
N ARG A 61 -3.24 -10.59 -17.42
CA ARG A 61 -3.32 -9.63 -16.30
C ARG A 61 -3.47 -10.39 -14.99
N THR A 62 -2.43 -10.37 -14.18
CA THR A 62 -2.43 -10.91 -12.83
C THR A 62 -3.06 -9.92 -11.85
N LEU A 63 -3.37 -10.41 -10.65
CA LEU A 63 -3.92 -9.63 -9.53
C LEU A 63 -5.31 -9.04 -9.79
N VAL A 64 -6.07 -9.65 -10.70
CA VAL A 64 -7.44 -9.26 -11.02
C VAL A 64 -8.43 -10.07 -10.18
N PHE A 65 -9.43 -9.38 -9.64
CA PHE A 65 -10.64 -10.00 -9.10
C PHE A 65 -11.87 -9.43 -9.81
N LYS A 66 -12.93 -10.23 -9.83
CA LYS A 66 -14.20 -9.90 -10.49
C LYS A 66 -15.32 -9.81 -9.46
N ILE A 67 -16.16 -8.79 -9.57
CA ILE A 67 -17.42 -8.65 -8.86
C ILE A 67 -18.54 -8.74 -9.88
N THR A 68 -19.40 -9.74 -9.75
CA THR A 68 -20.59 -9.91 -10.60
C THR A 68 -21.82 -9.50 -9.78
N THR A 69 -22.50 -8.42 -10.17
CA THR A 69 -23.68 -7.92 -9.45
C THR A 69 -24.88 -8.86 -9.57
N GLU A 70 -25.93 -8.64 -8.76
CA GLU A 70 -27.20 -9.39 -8.85
C GLU A 70 -27.82 -9.34 -10.26
N LYS A 71 -27.69 -8.20 -10.93
CA LYS A 71 -28.12 -7.98 -12.33
C LYS A 71 -27.19 -8.62 -13.37
N LYS A 72 -26.27 -9.49 -12.93
CA LYS A 72 -25.24 -10.17 -13.74
C LYS A 72 -24.33 -9.21 -14.52
N GLN A 73 -24.05 -8.04 -13.95
CA GLN A 73 -23.05 -7.13 -14.51
C GLN A 73 -21.68 -7.41 -13.91
N ASP A 74 -20.68 -7.63 -14.76
CA ASP A 74 -19.32 -7.95 -14.37
C ASP A 74 -18.46 -6.68 -14.26
N HIS A 75 -17.87 -6.50 -13.09
CA HIS A 75 -16.90 -5.44 -12.79
C HIS A 75 -15.55 -6.06 -12.44
N PHE A 76 -14.50 -5.48 -13.00
CA PHE A 76 -13.15 -6.03 -12.87
C PHE A 76 -12.21 -5.02 -12.24
N PHE A 77 -11.47 -5.49 -11.23
CA PHE A 77 -10.54 -4.68 -10.48
C PHE A 77 -9.17 -5.34 -10.47
N GLN A 78 -8.13 -4.54 -10.63
CA GLN A 78 -6.73 -4.98 -10.58
C GLN A 78 -6.00 -4.26 -9.45
N ALA A 79 -5.54 -5.02 -8.47
CA ALA A 79 -4.68 -4.52 -7.39
C ALA A 79 -3.26 -4.23 -7.89
N SER A 80 -2.50 -3.47 -7.11
CA SER A 80 -1.10 -3.15 -7.38
C SER A 80 -0.16 -4.29 -6.96
N HIS A 81 -0.50 -5.03 -5.91
CA HIS A 81 0.25 -6.17 -5.37
C HIS A 81 -0.69 -7.25 -4.80
N VAL A 82 -0.14 -8.41 -4.44
CA VAL A 82 -0.92 -9.59 -4.01
C VAL A 82 -1.66 -9.32 -2.70
N GLU A 83 -1.03 -8.72 -1.70
CA GLU A 83 -1.67 -8.44 -0.41
C GLU A 83 -2.84 -7.47 -0.54
N GLU A 84 -2.70 -6.35 -1.27
CA GLU A 84 -3.85 -5.47 -1.57
C GLU A 84 -4.99 -6.27 -2.21
N ARG A 85 -4.71 -7.18 -3.16
CA ARG A 85 -5.76 -8.03 -3.73
C ARG A 85 -6.43 -8.88 -2.67
N GLU A 86 -5.66 -9.62 -1.87
CA GLU A 86 -6.22 -10.53 -0.87
C GLU A 86 -7.04 -9.79 0.19
N LEU A 87 -6.57 -8.62 0.65
CA LEU A 87 -7.30 -7.75 1.57
C LEU A 87 -8.63 -7.28 0.97
N TRP A 88 -8.62 -6.79 -0.27
CA TRP A 88 -9.84 -6.37 -0.96
C TRP A 88 -10.80 -7.53 -1.22
N VAL A 89 -10.29 -8.70 -1.61
CA VAL A 89 -11.09 -9.91 -1.81
C VAL A 89 -11.75 -10.34 -0.51
N LYS A 90 -11.00 -10.34 0.60
CA LYS A 90 -11.51 -10.66 1.95
C LYS A 90 -12.62 -9.70 2.37
N ASP A 91 -12.38 -8.39 2.25
CA ASP A 91 -13.33 -7.37 2.68
C ASP A 91 -14.61 -7.33 1.83
N VAL A 92 -14.49 -7.44 0.51
CA VAL A 92 -15.66 -7.45 -0.38
C VAL A 92 -16.47 -8.74 -0.23
N LYS A 93 -15.82 -9.92 -0.06
CA LYS A 93 -16.54 -11.17 0.26
C LYS A 93 -17.34 -11.03 1.55
N ARG A 94 -16.73 -10.46 2.59
CA ARG A 94 -17.40 -10.19 3.87
C ARG A 94 -18.62 -9.29 3.67
N ALA A 95 -18.47 -8.22 2.90
CA ALA A 95 -19.56 -7.30 2.59
C ALA A 95 -20.75 -7.96 1.89
N ILE A 96 -20.48 -8.78 0.87
CA ILE A 96 -21.49 -9.55 0.17
C ILE A 96 -22.26 -10.46 1.13
N THR A 97 -21.56 -11.23 1.97
CA THR A 97 -22.18 -12.14 2.94
C THR A 97 -23.04 -11.39 3.98
N CYS A 98 -22.58 -10.24 4.48
CA CYS A 98 -23.35 -9.41 5.40
C CYS A 98 -24.68 -8.94 4.77
N LEU A 99 -24.61 -8.43 3.54
CA LEU A 99 -25.77 -7.89 2.82
C LEU A 99 -26.78 -8.98 2.43
N GLN A 100 -26.30 -10.19 2.11
CA GLN A 100 -27.17 -11.36 1.87
C GLN A 100 -27.94 -11.75 3.13
N GLY A 101 -27.31 -11.66 4.31
CA GLY A 101 -27.96 -11.89 5.61
C GLY A 101 -28.88 -10.75 6.08
N GLY A 102 -29.17 -9.76 5.23
CA GLY A 102 -30.00 -8.60 5.58
C GLY A 102 -29.34 -7.63 6.57
N LYS A 103 -28.03 -7.77 6.82
CA LYS A 103 -27.26 -6.90 7.70
C LYS A 103 -26.62 -5.80 6.88
N LYS A 104 -26.56 -4.58 7.42
CA LYS A 104 -25.73 -3.53 6.81
C LYS A 104 -24.28 -3.97 6.90
N PHE A 105 -23.58 -3.99 5.76
CA PHE A 105 -22.13 -4.00 5.81
C PHE A 105 -21.71 -2.59 6.24
N ALA A 106 -20.65 -2.48 7.01
CA ALA A 106 -19.94 -1.23 7.16
C ALA A 106 -18.48 -1.57 7.00
N ARG A 107 -17.69 -0.71 6.36
CA ARG A 107 -16.22 -0.88 6.38
C ARG A 107 -15.69 -0.88 7.82
N ARG A 108 -16.46 -0.27 8.73
CA ARG A 108 -16.34 -0.31 10.20
C ARG A 108 -16.88 -1.59 10.87
N SER A 109 -17.64 -2.44 10.15
CA SER A 109 -18.35 -3.64 10.63
C SER A 109 -17.59 -4.97 10.41
N THR A 110 -16.26 -4.96 10.44
CA THR A 110 -15.54 -6.07 11.11
C THR A 110 -15.56 -5.90 12.63
N ARG A 111 -16.08 -4.77 13.12
CA ARG A 111 -16.18 -4.46 14.53
C ARG A 111 -17.64 -4.10 14.73
N ARG A 112 -18.43 -5.02 15.30
CA ARG A 112 -19.79 -4.66 15.72
C ARG A 112 -19.67 -3.37 16.53
N SER A 113 -20.28 -2.29 16.04
CA SER A 113 -20.49 -1.11 16.85
C SER A 113 -21.11 -1.62 18.14
N ILE A 114 -20.35 -1.53 19.23
CA ILE A 114 -20.92 -1.66 20.55
C ILE A 114 -22.03 -0.62 20.55
N ARG A 115 -23.30 -1.06 20.66
CA ARG A 115 -24.41 -0.13 20.79
C ARG A 115 -24.24 0.53 22.15
N LEU A 116 -23.51 1.63 22.16
CA LEU A 116 -23.43 2.51 23.31
C LEU A 116 -24.82 3.15 23.49
N PRO A 117 -25.27 3.36 24.74
CA PRO A 117 -26.48 4.12 24.99
C PRO A 117 -26.44 5.47 24.27
N ASP A 118 -27.59 5.92 23.73
CA ASP A 118 -27.70 7.19 22.97
C ASP A 118 -27.27 8.44 23.77
N THR A 119 -27.05 8.29 25.08
CA THR A 119 -26.54 9.32 26.00
C THR A 119 -25.03 9.54 25.91
N ILE A 120 -24.28 8.69 25.19
CA ILE A 120 -22.81 8.76 25.16
C ILE A 120 -22.33 9.24 23.78
N SER A 121 -21.86 10.48 23.71
CA SER A 121 -21.19 11.04 22.54
C SER A 121 -19.70 10.69 22.56
N LEU A 122 -19.26 9.84 21.63
CA LEU A 122 -17.83 9.49 21.49
C LEU A 122 -16.97 10.70 21.09
N ASN A 123 -17.52 11.69 20.37
CA ASN A 123 -16.81 12.92 20.04
C ASN A 123 -16.52 13.76 21.29
N GLU A 124 -17.50 13.94 22.18
CA GLU A 124 -17.31 14.66 23.43
C GLU A 124 -16.34 13.93 24.36
N LEU A 125 -16.48 12.60 24.44
CA LEU A 125 -15.57 11.76 25.20
C LEU A 125 -14.12 11.90 24.68
N TYR A 126 -13.95 11.87 23.37
CA TYR A 126 -12.65 12.06 22.73
C TYR A 126 -12.04 13.44 23.02
N THR A 127 -12.85 14.51 22.99
CA THR A 127 -12.39 15.86 23.38
C THR A 127 -11.93 15.88 24.83
N LEU A 128 -12.66 15.25 25.76
CA LEU A 128 -12.27 15.17 27.18
C LEU A 128 -11.01 14.33 27.40
N MET A 129 -10.84 13.24 26.65
CA MET A 129 -9.64 12.41 26.72
C MET A 129 -8.38 13.17 26.30
N LYS A 130 -8.51 14.22 25.50
CA LYS A 130 -7.41 15.05 25.02
C LYS A 130 -7.15 16.29 25.89
N ASP A 131 -7.87 16.47 26.98
CA ASP A 131 -7.64 17.57 27.91
C ASP A 131 -6.21 17.50 28.47
N GLN A 132 -5.51 18.63 28.54
CA GLN A 132 -4.10 18.67 28.93
C GLN A 132 -3.90 18.40 30.43
N ASP A 133 -4.88 18.76 31.26
CA ASP A 133 -4.78 18.66 32.71
C ASP A 133 -5.45 17.39 33.21
N ASP A 134 -6.55 17.00 32.58
CA ASP A 134 -7.45 15.96 33.07
C ASP A 134 -7.61 14.75 32.14
N GLY A 135 -6.99 14.77 30.95
CA GLY A 135 -7.12 13.74 29.91
C GLY A 135 -6.12 12.57 30.03
N VAL A 136 -6.11 11.72 29.00
CA VAL A 136 -5.14 10.63 28.86
C VAL A 136 -3.82 11.23 28.35
N ARG A 137 -2.78 11.14 29.19
CA ARG A 137 -1.46 11.70 28.86
C ARG A 137 -0.79 10.93 27.74
N GLU A 138 -0.40 11.64 26.69
CA GLU A 138 0.47 11.14 25.63
C GLU A 138 1.92 11.09 26.11
N LEU A 139 2.58 9.95 25.93
CA LEU A 139 3.90 9.65 26.44
C LEU A 139 4.83 9.23 25.30
N LYS A 140 6.12 9.28 25.62
CA LYS A 140 7.19 8.60 24.89
C LYS A 140 7.47 7.28 25.60
N LEU A 141 7.19 6.16 24.95
CA LEU A 141 7.31 4.82 25.52
C LEU A 141 8.30 3.99 24.72
N GLU A 142 9.17 3.25 25.41
CA GLU A 142 10.15 2.36 24.77
C GLU A 142 9.73 0.91 24.97
N GLN A 143 9.66 0.15 23.88
CA GLN A 143 9.39 -1.29 23.90
C GLN A 143 10.36 -2.01 22.95
N GLY A 144 11.19 -2.88 23.52
CA GLY A 144 12.28 -3.53 22.79
C GLY A 144 13.24 -2.50 22.21
N ASN A 145 13.48 -2.55 20.89
CA ASN A 145 14.34 -1.60 20.17
C ASN A 145 13.55 -0.45 19.51
N ARG A 146 12.28 -0.25 19.90
CA ARG A 146 11.38 0.76 19.33
C ARG A 146 10.98 1.78 20.38
N VAL A 147 10.82 3.01 19.92
CA VAL A 147 10.46 4.19 20.71
C VAL A 147 9.21 4.80 20.09
N PHE A 148 8.11 4.76 20.83
CA PHE A 148 6.81 5.21 20.40
C PHE A 148 6.55 6.60 21.00
N ASN A 149 6.41 7.61 20.15
CA ASN A 149 6.19 9.00 20.57
C ASN A 149 4.71 9.37 20.40
N HIS A 150 4.16 10.13 21.35
CA HIS A 150 2.76 10.55 21.38
C HIS A 150 1.76 9.38 21.47
N CYS A 151 2.01 8.45 22.40
CA CYS A 151 1.20 7.25 22.59
C CYS A 151 0.88 7.00 24.08
N PHE A 152 0.01 6.03 24.35
CA PHE A 152 -0.40 5.62 25.70
C PHE A 152 -0.77 4.13 25.70
N THR A 153 -0.91 3.54 26.88
CA THR A 153 -1.23 2.10 27.00
C THR A 153 -2.73 1.89 27.00
N GLY A 154 -3.16 0.67 26.67
CA GLY A 154 -4.56 0.27 26.77
C GLY A 154 -5.11 0.40 28.19
N ALA A 155 -4.30 -0.01 29.17
CA ALA A 155 -4.62 0.09 30.59
C ALA A 155 -4.89 1.53 31.04
N THR A 156 -4.11 2.53 30.58
CA THR A 156 -4.32 3.93 31.00
C THR A 156 -5.63 4.50 30.47
N VAL A 157 -6.08 4.07 29.28
CA VAL A 157 -7.38 4.48 28.73
C VAL A 157 -8.52 3.92 29.59
N VAL A 158 -8.46 2.63 29.95
CA VAL A 158 -9.51 1.98 30.76
C VAL A 158 -9.55 2.57 32.17
N GLU A 159 -8.40 2.80 32.78
CA GLU A 159 -8.28 3.43 34.10
C GLU A 159 -8.83 4.86 34.10
N TRP A 160 -8.53 5.64 33.06
CA TRP A 160 -9.06 7.00 32.91
C TRP A 160 -10.59 7.00 32.80
N LEU A 161 -11.16 6.13 31.96
CA LEU A 161 -12.61 6.05 31.76
C LEU A 161 -13.36 5.71 33.05
N VAL A 162 -12.80 4.85 33.89
CA VAL A 162 -13.38 4.51 35.20
C VAL A 162 -13.17 5.63 36.21
N SER A 163 -11.97 6.20 36.32
CA SER A 163 -11.67 7.25 37.30
C SER A 163 -12.41 8.57 37.04
N LYS A 164 -12.75 8.86 35.78
CA LYS A 164 -13.55 10.02 35.37
C LYS A 164 -15.05 9.76 35.32
N GLU A 165 -15.49 8.63 35.86
CA GLU A 165 -16.90 8.20 35.92
C GLU A 165 -17.57 8.17 34.53
N LYS A 166 -16.78 7.99 33.45
CA LYS A 166 -17.29 7.80 32.08
C LYS A 166 -17.75 6.36 31.87
N ALA A 167 -17.25 5.43 32.68
CA ALA A 167 -17.67 4.04 32.78
C ALA A 167 -17.81 3.63 34.25
N ARG A 168 -18.81 2.79 34.57
CA ARG A 168 -19.06 2.29 35.93
C ARG A 168 -18.10 1.20 36.36
N ASN A 169 -17.48 0.51 35.39
CA ASN A 169 -16.58 -0.61 35.62
C ASN A 169 -15.67 -0.83 34.41
N ARG A 170 -14.63 -1.66 34.58
CA ARG A 170 -13.67 -1.99 33.51
C ARG A 170 -14.35 -2.56 32.25
N PRO A 171 -15.29 -3.52 32.32
CA PRO A 171 -16.00 -4.00 31.13
C PRO A 171 -16.68 -2.90 30.30
N GLU A 172 -17.35 -1.95 30.97
CA GLU A 172 -17.97 -0.80 30.31
C GLU A 172 -16.93 0.16 29.71
N ALA A 173 -15.80 0.36 30.41
CA ALA A 173 -14.68 1.13 29.89
C ALA A 173 -14.04 0.48 28.65
N LEU A 174 -13.82 -0.83 28.66
CA LEU A 174 -13.37 -1.58 27.46
C LEU A 174 -14.37 -1.43 26.32
N MET A 175 -15.67 -1.43 26.61
CA MET A 175 -16.70 -1.22 25.61
C MET A 175 -16.58 0.17 24.95
N LEU A 176 -16.38 1.22 25.74
CA LEU A 176 -16.17 2.58 25.24
C LEU A 176 -14.86 2.72 24.47
N ALA A 177 -13.75 2.18 25.01
CA ALA A 177 -12.44 2.20 24.36
C ALA A 177 -12.45 1.46 23.01
N THR A 178 -13.14 0.31 22.95
CA THR A 178 -13.39 -0.41 21.70
C THR A 178 -14.23 0.43 20.75
N GLY A 179 -15.26 1.14 21.23
CA GLY A 179 -16.01 2.11 20.43
C GLY A 179 -15.13 3.21 19.82
N LEU A 180 -14.27 3.83 20.63
CA LEU A 180 -13.32 4.87 20.19
C LEU A 180 -12.33 4.34 19.13
N LEU A 181 -11.81 3.13 19.33
CA LEU A 181 -10.94 2.44 18.38
C LEU A 181 -11.68 2.12 17.06
N ASN A 182 -12.94 1.69 17.13
CA ASN A 182 -13.74 1.32 15.96
C ASN A 182 -14.13 2.52 15.10
N GLU A 183 -14.42 3.65 15.75
CA GLU A 183 -14.77 4.90 15.06
C GLU A 183 -13.52 5.66 14.57
N GLY A 184 -12.33 5.19 14.95
CA GLY A 184 -11.04 5.70 14.47
C GLY A 184 -10.49 6.89 15.27
N PHE A 185 -11.06 7.19 16.44
CA PHE A 185 -10.52 8.18 17.37
C PHE A 185 -9.19 7.73 17.97
N LEU A 186 -9.06 6.42 18.20
CA LEU A 186 -7.84 5.75 18.64
C LEU A 186 -7.31 4.85 17.52
N GLN A 187 -5.98 4.67 17.49
CA GLN A 187 -5.30 3.77 16.57
C GLN A 187 -4.30 2.88 17.33
N PRO A 188 -4.11 1.60 16.93
CA PRO A 188 -3.10 0.73 17.54
C PRO A 188 -1.70 1.12 17.05
N ALA A 189 -0.73 1.19 17.97
CA ALA A 189 0.65 1.63 17.69
C ALA A 189 1.62 0.46 17.48
N ASP A 190 1.63 -0.49 18.43
CA ASP A 190 2.56 -1.62 18.46
C ASP A 190 1.92 -2.90 17.92
N ASP A 191 2.71 -3.97 17.80
CA ASP A 191 2.27 -5.20 17.15
C ASP A 191 1.23 -5.94 18.01
N LEU A 192 1.32 -5.87 19.34
CA LEU A 192 0.32 -6.46 20.24
C LEU A 192 -1.05 -5.78 20.10
N ALA A 193 -1.09 -4.44 20.08
CA ALA A 193 -2.35 -3.72 19.88
C ALA A 193 -2.92 -3.94 18.47
N LYS A 194 -2.07 -4.04 17.44
CA LYS A 194 -2.50 -4.37 16.06
C LYS A 194 -3.08 -5.76 15.97
N GLU A 195 -2.42 -6.75 16.56
CA GLU A 195 -2.93 -8.12 16.62
C GLU A 195 -4.26 -8.18 17.36
N GLY A 196 -4.42 -7.53 18.52
CA GLY A 196 -5.71 -7.44 19.22
C GLY A 196 -6.80 -6.74 18.41
N ALA A 197 -6.41 -5.73 17.64
CA ALA A 197 -7.29 -5.03 16.70
C ALA A 197 -7.73 -5.92 15.51
N GLU A 198 -6.92 -6.90 15.12
CA GLU A 198 -7.11 -7.75 13.93
C GLU A 198 -7.60 -9.18 14.23
N THR A 199 -7.43 -9.67 15.47
CA THR A 199 -7.75 -11.04 15.87
C THR A 199 -9.22 -11.20 16.27
N GLY A 200 -9.97 -12.00 15.48
CA GLY A 200 -11.32 -12.47 15.82
C GLY A 200 -12.46 -11.96 14.92
N GLU A 201 -13.69 -12.42 15.18
CA GLU A 201 -14.92 -11.92 14.53
C GLU A 201 -15.32 -10.51 15.01
N GLN A 202 -14.68 -10.03 16.08
CA GLN A 202 -14.87 -8.71 16.68
C GLN A 202 -13.50 -8.16 17.03
N THR A 203 -13.25 -6.90 16.72
CA THR A 203 -12.10 -6.22 17.29
C THR A 203 -12.25 -6.05 18.78
N ALA A 204 -11.14 -6.30 19.46
CA ALA A 204 -10.95 -5.92 20.85
C ALA A 204 -9.97 -4.75 20.97
N PHE A 205 -10.35 -3.76 21.77
CA PHE A 205 -9.35 -2.94 22.47
C PHE A 205 -8.79 -3.75 23.64
N LEU A 206 -7.46 -3.77 23.80
CA LEU A 206 -6.80 -4.53 24.85
C LEU A 206 -6.57 -3.65 26.09
N ASP A 207 -7.13 -4.05 27.23
CA ASP A 207 -6.81 -3.49 28.56
C ASP A 207 -5.48 -4.10 29.06
N ASP A 208 -4.38 -3.67 28.45
CA ASP A 208 -3.03 -4.18 28.71
C ASP A 208 -2.02 -3.02 28.84
N THR A 209 -1.02 -3.19 29.71
CA THR A 209 0.05 -2.21 29.92
C THR A 209 1.09 -2.19 28.81
N ASN A 210 1.12 -3.23 27.97
CA ASN A 210 2.03 -3.36 26.84
C ASN A 210 1.36 -3.06 25.49
N ALA A 211 0.03 -3.09 25.41
CA ALA A 211 -0.67 -2.70 24.18
C ALA A 211 -0.69 -1.17 24.06
N LEU A 212 -0.09 -0.63 23.00
CA LEU A 212 0.08 0.80 22.77
C LEU A 212 -0.94 1.33 21.76
N TYR A 213 -1.48 2.51 22.06
CA TYR A 213 -2.44 3.23 21.23
C TYR A 213 -2.07 4.71 21.13
N TYR A 214 -2.60 5.39 20.12
CA TYR A 214 -2.44 6.84 19.93
C TYR A 214 -3.74 7.49 19.45
N PHE A 215 -3.87 8.79 19.68
CA PHE A 215 -4.96 9.58 19.11
C PHE A 215 -4.73 9.80 17.62
N VAL A 216 -5.76 9.67 16.79
CA VAL A 216 -5.61 9.74 15.32
C VAL A 216 -5.02 11.06 14.80
N ASP A 217 -5.22 12.14 15.54
CA ASP A 217 -4.72 13.47 15.23
C ASP A 217 -3.49 13.86 16.08
N SER A 218 -2.93 12.92 16.83
CA SER A 218 -1.64 13.14 17.47
C SER A 218 -0.53 13.09 16.41
N GLY A 219 0.57 13.78 16.70
CA GLY A 219 1.79 13.72 15.88
C GLY A 219 2.54 12.40 16.04
N PHE A 220 1.85 11.26 16.24
CA PHE A 220 2.45 9.97 16.55
C PHE A 220 3.48 9.54 15.49
N PHE A 221 4.62 9.05 15.99
CA PHE A 221 5.63 8.37 15.19
C PHE A 221 6.40 7.37 16.04
N CYS A 222 6.85 6.29 15.41
CA CYS A 222 7.69 5.27 16.03
C CYS A 222 9.11 5.37 15.47
N GLU A 223 10.11 5.55 16.34
CA GLU A 223 11.53 5.45 16.03
C GLU A 223 12.01 4.03 16.36
N GLY A 224 12.93 3.47 15.58
CA GLY A 224 13.37 2.08 15.76
C GLY A 224 12.74 1.14 14.73
N TYR A 225 13.60 0.64 13.84
CA TYR A 225 13.40 -0.28 12.73
C TYR A 225 11.96 -0.70 12.35
N SER A 226 11.46 0.02 11.34
CA SER A 226 10.96 -0.49 10.04
C SER A 226 11.13 -2.00 9.87
N SER A 227 10.10 -2.65 9.34
CA SER A 227 10.10 -4.09 9.01
C SER A 227 11.35 -4.52 8.24
N ASP A 228 11.80 -5.77 8.38
CA ASP A 228 13.02 -6.28 7.73
C ASP A 228 13.03 -6.06 6.19
N GLU A 229 11.85 -5.96 5.56
CA GLU A 229 11.65 -5.59 4.14
C GLU A 229 11.99 -4.11 3.86
N ASP A 230 11.57 -3.19 4.74
CA ASP A 230 11.94 -1.77 4.65
C ASP A 230 13.43 -1.54 4.94
N VAL A 231 14.06 -2.42 5.72
CA VAL A 231 15.50 -2.34 6.01
C VAL A 231 16.30 -2.65 4.75
N LEU A 232 15.95 -3.71 4.00
CA LEU A 232 16.59 -4.06 2.74
C LEU A 232 16.39 -2.98 1.67
N LEU A 233 15.17 -2.44 1.55
CA LEU A 233 14.87 -1.32 0.66
C LEU A 233 15.66 -0.06 1.07
N LYS A 234 15.66 0.31 2.36
CA LYS A 234 16.45 1.47 2.83
C LYS A 234 17.94 1.26 2.61
N GLU A 235 18.44 0.03 2.68
CA GLU A 235 19.84 -0.28 2.43
C GLU A 235 20.22 -0.07 0.95
N GLU A 236 19.43 -0.55 -0.02
CA GLU A 236 19.69 -0.30 -1.46
C GLU A 236 19.69 1.20 -1.83
N PHE A 237 19.00 2.05 -1.06
CA PHE A 237 18.96 3.50 -1.27
C PHE A 237 20.05 4.31 -0.55
N ARG A 238 20.90 3.70 0.31
CA ARG A 238 21.92 4.44 1.10
C ARG A 238 23.04 5.05 0.25
N GLY A 239 23.36 4.47 -0.90
CA GLY A 239 24.46 4.95 -1.73
C GLY A 239 24.22 6.33 -2.33
N ASN A 240 25.31 7.11 -2.44
CA ASN A 240 25.30 8.42 -3.07
C ASN A 240 24.94 8.30 -4.54
N ILE A 241 24.14 9.24 -5.04
CA ILE A 241 23.79 9.27 -6.46
C ILE A 241 25.00 9.74 -7.27
N LEU A 242 25.55 8.85 -8.11
CA LEU A 242 26.67 9.16 -9.00
C LEU A 242 26.22 9.66 -10.37
N LYS A 243 25.10 9.13 -10.89
CA LYS A 243 24.55 9.53 -12.18
C LYS A 243 23.04 9.29 -12.20
N GLN A 244 22.32 10.21 -12.85
CA GLN A 244 20.91 10.04 -13.17
C GLN A 244 20.61 10.50 -14.59
N GLY A 245 19.60 9.90 -15.23
CA GLY A 245 19.22 10.24 -16.60
C GLY A 245 18.20 9.28 -17.17
N CYS A 246 17.64 9.59 -18.34
CA CYS A 246 16.62 8.76 -18.98
C CYS A 246 17.25 7.85 -20.03
N LEU A 247 16.95 6.56 -19.96
CA LEU A 247 17.36 5.57 -20.94
C LEU A 247 16.13 4.80 -21.44
N LEU A 248 16.23 4.25 -22.64
CA LEU A 248 15.27 3.26 -23.12
C LEU A 248 15.66 1.89 -22.55
N LYS A 249 14.73 1.22 -21.88
CA LYS A 249 14.91 -0.11 -21.29
C LYS A 249 14.06 -1.14 -22.00
N GLN A 250 14.65 -2.28 -22.34
CA GLN A 250 13.90 -3.44 -22.81
C GLN A 250 13.14 -4.11 -21.64
N GLY A 251 11.85 -4.38 -21.86
CA GLY A 251 11.05 -5.14 -20.90
C GLY A 251 11.44 -6.62 -20.84
N HIS A 252 11.48 -7.18 -19.64
CA HIS A 252 11.96 -8.56 -19.41
C HIS A 252 11.00 -9.62 -19.98
N ARG A 253 9.67 -9.46 -19.77
CA ARG A 253 8.63 -10.39 -20.25
C ARG A 253 8.07 -10.04 -21.62
N ARG A 254 7.93 -8.75 -21.91
CA ARG A 254 7.55 -8.23 -23.23
C ARG A 254 8.69 -7.35 -23.68
N LYS A 255 9.36 -7.75 -24.75
CA LYS A 255 10.59 -7.13 -25.28
C LYS A 255 10.37 -5.74 -25.91
N ASN A 256 9.42 -4.97 -25.36
CA ASN A 256 9.14 -3.59 -25.74
C ASN A 256 10.13 -2.66 -25.06
N TRP A 257 10.47 -1.57 -25.74
CA TRP A 257 11.32 -0.51 -25.21
C TRP A 257 10.47 0.57 -24.54
N LYS A 258 10.90 1.02 -23.36
CA LYS A 258 10.26 2.13 -22.65
C LYS A 258 11.28 3.06 -22.03
N VAL A 259 11.00 4.36 -22.06
CA VAL A 259 11.82 5.36 -21.37
C VAL A 259 11.68 5.17 -19.86
N ARG A 260 12.82 5.16 -19.16
CA ARG A 260 12.92 5.04 -17.72
C ARG A 260 13.95 6.01 -17.20
N LYS A 261 13.67 6.67 -16.07
CA LYS A 261 14.67 7.46 -15.35
C LYS A 261 15.50 6.49 -14.53
N PHE A 262 16.80 6.42 -14.76
CA PHE A 262 17.73 5.61 -13.99
C PHE A 262 18.49 6.48 -12.98
N ILE A 263 18.76 5.92 -11.81
CA ILE A 263 19.54 6.53 -10.73
C ILE A 263 20.58 5.50 -10.28
N LEU A 264 21.86 5.77 -10.56
CA LEU A 264 23.01 4.95 -10.18
C LEU A 264 23.55 5.41 -8.82
N ARG A 265 23.77 4.45 -7.92
CA ARG A 265 24.30 4.66 -6.57
C ARG A 265 25.59 3.86 -6.37
N ASP A 266 26.48 4.34 -5.51
CA ASP A 266 27.81 3.78 -5.29
C ASP A 266 27.87 2.63 -4.26
N ASP A 267 27.36 2.82 -3.05
CA ASP A 267 27.42 1.83 -1.95
C ASP A 267 26.16 1.85 -1.06
N PRO A 268 25.31 0.80 -1.12
CA PRO A 268 25.49 -0.39 -1.93
C PRO A 268 25.32 -0.13 -3.43
N ALA A 269 26.07 -0.89 -4.22
CA ALA A 269 26.17 -0.77 -5.67
C ALA A 269 24.86 -1.15 -6.37
N TYR A 270 23.99 -0.17 -6.60
CA TYR A 270 22.67 -0.37 -7.23
C TYR A 270 22.38 0.66 -8.31
N ILE A 271 21.59 0.26 -9.31
CA ILE A 271 20.92 1.17 -10.22
C ILE A 271 19.40 0.96 -10.17
N HIS A 272 18.67 2.02 -9.84
CA HIS A 272 17.21 2.01 -9.71
C HIS A 272 16.59 2.66 -10.94
N TYR A 273 15.42 2.18 -11.38
CA TYR A 273 14.72 2.77 -12.52
C TYR A 273 13.26 3.07 -12.23
N TYR A 274 12.80 4.24 -12.69
CA TYR A 274 11.49 4.82 -12.37
C TYR A 274 10.68 5.06 -13.64
N ASP A 275 9.36 5.18 -13.48
CA ASP A 275 8.51 5.75 -14.53
C ASP A 275 8.72 7.28 -14.50
N PRO A 276 9.29 7.92 -15.54
CA PRO A 276 9.53 9.37 -15.52
C PRO A 276 8.25 10.19 -15.31
N ALA A 277 7.08 9.58 -15.58
CA ALA A 277 5.78 10.21 -15.44
C ALA A 277 5.04 9.85 -14.13
N LYS A 278 5.62 9.04 -13.22
CA LYS A 278 4.96 8.64 -11.96
C LYS A 278 5.93 8.57 -10.79
N GLY A 279 5.69 9.41 -9.77
CA GLY A 279 6.11 9.25 -8.37
C GLY A 279 7.60 9.00 -8.08
N ASP A 280 7.90 8.87 -6.79
CA ASP A 280 9.25 8.62 -6.25
C ASP A 280 9.52 7.13 -5.96
N GLU A 281 8.60 6.23 -6.35
CA GLU A 281 8.73 4.78 -6.15
C GLU A 281 9.46 4.11 -7.33
N PRO A 282 10.52 3.32 -7.09
CA PRO A 282 11.23 2.60 -8.13
C PRO A 282 10.33 1.55 -8.79
N LEU A 283 10.42 1.41 -10.12
CA LEU A 283 9.83 0.28 -10.83
C LEU A 283 10.66 -1.00 -10.69
N GLY A 284 11.91 -0.85 -10.25
CA GLY A 284 12.81 -1.94 -9.92
C GLY A 284 14.24 -1.45 -9.71
N SER A 285 15.07 -2.33 -9.17
CA SER A 285 16.49 -2.14 -8.92
C SER A 285 17.31 -3.20 -9.69
N ILE A 286 18.59 -2.91 -9.90
CA ILE A 286 19.58 -3.84 -10.44
C ILE A 286 20.79 -3.76 -9.51
N HIS A 287 21.09 -4.85 -8.82
CA HIS A 287 22.29 -4.98 -8.01
C HIS A 287 23.51 -5.13 -8.93
N LEU A 288 24.51 -4.26 -8.76
CA LEU A 288 25.63 -4.13 -9.68
C LEU A 288 26.89 -4.87 -9.23
N ARG A 289 26.95 -5.35 -7.98
CA ARG A 289 28.13 -6.11 -7.52
C ARG A 289 28.30 -7.37 -8.36
N GLY A 290 29.49 -7.53 -8.96
CA GLY A 290 29.77 -8.65 -9.85
C GLY A 290 29.07 -8.58 -11.21
N SER A 291 28.34 -7.49 -11.51
CA SER A 291 27.70 -7.30 -12.81
C SER A 291 28.72 -6.90 -13.88
N VAL A 292 28.51 -7.37 -15.09
CA VAL A 292 29.28 -7.01 -16.28
C VAL A 292 28.45 -6.08 -17.15
N VAL A 293 29.01 -4.94 -17.54
CA VAL A 293 28.35 -3.99 -18.47
C VAL A 293 29.19 -3.80 -19.72
N THR A 294 28.56 -3.96 -20.89
CA THR A 294 29.23 -3.93 -22.20
C THR A 294 28.41 -3.17 -23.23
N ALA A 295 29.08 -2.55 -24.19
CA ALA A 295 28.41 -2.02 -25.38
C ALA A 295 28.01 -3.18 -26.29
N VAL A 296 26.80 -3.11 -26.85
CA VAL A 296 26.30 -4.12 -27.79
C VAL A 296 25.76 -3.43 -29.04
N GLU A 297 25.86 -4.11 -30.18
CA GLU A 297 25.40 -3.57 -31.47
C GLU A 297 23.99 -4.03 -31.84
N TYR A 298 23.51 -5.11 -31.21
CA TYR A 298 22.18 -5.65 -31.41
C TYR A 298 21.70 -6.37 -30.14
N VAL A 299 20.38 -6.49 -30.00
CA VAL A 299 19.76 -7.29 -28.94
C VAL A 299 19.31 -8.63 -29.54
N PRO A 300 19.66 -9.78 -28.94
CA PRO A 300 19.15 -11.07 -29.35
C PRO A 300 17.61 -11.04 -29.44
N ASP A 301 17.04 -11.65 -30.49
CA ASP A 301 15.60 -11.72 -30.75
C ASP A 301 14.87 -10.39 -31.06
N ALA A 302 15.59 -9.27 -31.18
CA ALA A 302 15.01 -8.02 -31.64
C ALA A 302 14.93 -7.98 -33.18
N LYS A 303 13.82 -7.47 -33.73
CA LYS A 303 13.75 -7.18 -35.16
C LYS A 303 14.79 -6.10 -35.50
N LYS A 304 15.67 -6.39 -36.46
CA LYS A 304 16.85 -5.60 -36.85
C LYS A 304 16.58 -4.13 -37.22
N TYR A 305 15.32 -3.73 -37.39
CA TYR A 305 14.91 -2.41 -37.86
C TYR A 305 14.29 -1.51 -36.78
N ASP A 306 14.09 -2.00 -35.55
CA ASP A 306 13.33 -1.27 -34.52
C ASP A 306 14.19 -0.47 -33.53
N ILE A 307 15.53 -0.60 -33.56
CA ILE A 307 16.41 -0.03 -32.52
C ILE A 307 17.68 0.53 -33.16
N ASP A 308 17.79 1.85 -33.17
CA ASP A 308 18.86 2.58 -33.84
C ASP A 308 20.00 2.91 -32.86
N GLY A 309 21.06 2.10 -32.85
CA GLY A 309 22.35 2.37 -32.20
C GLY A 309 22.34 2.65 -30.67
N ASN A 310 23.52 2.92 -30.12
CA ASN A 310 23.75 3.33 -28.72
C ASN A 310 23.25 2.35 -27.64
N LEU A 311 23.24 1.07 -27.96
CA LEU A 311 22.87 0.00 -27.05
C LEU A 311 24.02 -0.41 -26.13
N PHE A 312 23.65 -0.82 -24.93
CA PHE A 312 24.52 -1.48 -23.98
C PHE A 312 23.72 -2.46 -23.12
N GLU A 313 24.42 -3.42 -22.55
CA GLU A 313 23.85 -4.51 -21.76
C GLU A 313 24.50 -4.55 -20.38
N ILE A 314 23.69 -4.79 -19.36
CA ILE A 314 24.13 -5.16 -18.01
C ILE A 314 23.73 -6.61 -17.77
N ILE A 315 24.71 -7.46 -17.45
CA ILE A 315 24.52 -8.86 -17.05
C ILE A 315 24.82 -8.94 -15.56
N THR A 316 23.83 -9.31 -14.75
CA THR A 316 24.02 -9.45 -13.29
C THR A 316 24.78 -10.72 -12.93
N SER A 317 25.21 -10.84 -11.66
CA SER A 317 25.82 -12.06 -11.12
C SER A 317 24.95 -13.30 -11.29
N ASP A 318 23.63 -13.10 -11.30
CA ASP A 318 22.62 -14.15 -11.47
C ASP A 318 22.23 -14.38 -12.94
N GLU A 319 23.08 -13.93 -13.87
CA GLU A 319 22.89 -14.02 -15.33
C GLU A 319 21.59 -13.39 -15.84
N ILE A 320 21.14 -12.30 -15.21
CA ILE A 320 19.98 -11.54 -15.70
C ILE A 320 20.46 -10.45 -16.67
N HIS A 321 19.93 -10.49 -17.89
CA HIS A 321 20.29 -9.58 -18.98
C HIS A 321 19.38 -8.35 -19.04
N TYR A 322 19.97 -7.16 -18.97
CA TYR A 322 19.30 -5.88 -19.09
C TYR A 322 19.82 -5.09 -20.28
N PHE A 323 19.00 -4.99 -21.33
CA PHE A 323 19.31 -4.17 -22.50
C PHE A 323 18.80 -2.75 -22.34
N LEU A 324 19.70 -1.80 -22.55
CA LEU A 324 19.50 -0.36 -22.40
C LEU A 324 19.99 0.38 -23.65
N GLN A 325 19.33 1.48 -23.99
CA GLN A 325 19.71 2.35 -25.09
C GLN A 325 19.79 3.79 -24.60
N ALA A 326 20.92 4.43 -24.89
CA ALA A 326 21.14 5.85 -24.64
C ALA A 326 20.74 6.69 -25.85
N ALA A 327 20.51 7.99 -25.65
CA ALA A 327 20.18 8.90 -26.74
C ALA A 327 21.38 9.15 -27.66
N THR A 328 22.60 9.14 -27.11
CA THR A 328 23.84 9.39 -27.85
C THR A 328 24.94 8.37 -27.52
N SER A 329 25.95 8.27 -28.39
CA SER A 329 27.11 7.39 -28.17
C SER A 329 27.94 7.84 -26.97
N GLU A 330 28.01 9.15 -26.75
CA GLU A 330 28.66 9.79 -25.60
C GLU A 330 27.92 9.43 -24.31
N GLU A 331 26.59 9.58 -24.28
CA GLU A 331 25.78 9.20 -23.11
C GLU A 331 25.93 7.70 -22.80
N ARG A 332 25.94 6.84 -23.83
CA ARG A 332 26.23 5.41 -23.67
C ARG A 332 27.58 5.17 -22.99
N LYS A 333 28.65 5.81 -23.50
CA LYS A 333 30.00 5.66 -22.94
C LYS A 333 30.06 6.10 -21.47
N GLU A 334 29.38 7.21 -21.13
CA GLU A 334 29.30 7.70 -19.76
C GLU A 334 28.58 6.73 -18.82
N TRP A 335 27.42 6.19 -19.23
CA TRP A 335 26.70 5.21 -18.42
C TRP A 335 27.50 3.93 -18.21
N ILE A 336 28.11 3.37 -19.27
CA ILE A 336 28.95 2.18 -19.17
C ILE A 336 30.11 2.45 -18.19
N LYS A 337 30.83 3.57 -18.35
CA LYS A 337 31.97 3.91 -17.48
C LYS A 337 31.54 4.05 -16.02
N ALA A 338 30.42 4.74 -15.75
CA ALA A 338 29.92 4.93 -14.40
C ALA A 338 29.50 3.60 -13.75
N ILE A 339 28.79 2.75 -14.48
CA ILE A 339 28.35 1.44 -13.98
C ILE A 339 29.56 0.51 -13.73
N GLN A 340 30.55 0.50 -14.62
CA GLN A 340 31.79 -0.29 -14.44
C GLN A 340 32.60 0.14 -13.22
N ALA A 341 32.60 1.42 -12.88
CA ALA A 341 33.30 1.93 -11.69
C ALA A 341 32.65 1.36 -10.42
N VAL A 342 31.31 1.40 -10.36
CA VAL A 342 30.51 0.92 -9.22
C VAL A 342 30.52 -0.61 -9.09
N SER A 343 30.42 -1.34 -10.20
CA SER A 343 30.33 -2.81 -10.17
C SER A 343 31.60 -3.49 -9.63
N LYS A 344 32.74 -2.79 -9.69
CA LYS A 344 34.05 -3.27 -9.22
C LYS A 344 34.41 -2.80 -7.81
N SER A 345 33.74 -1.79 -7.27
CA SER A 345 34.16 -1.09 -6.04
C SER A 345 33.46 -1.54 -4.76
N GLY A 346 32.52 -2.49 -4.81
CA GLY A 346 31.83 -2.98 -3.62
C GLY A 346 32.79 -3.70 -2.68
N LYS A 347 33.08 -3.11 -1.51
CA LYS A 347 33.75 -3.82 -0.40
C LYS A 347 32.79 -4.81 0.22
#